data_AF-A0A0G1TGW4-F1
#
_entry.id   AF-A0A0G1TGW4-F1
#
_cell.length_a   1.000
_cell.length_b   1.000
_cell.length_c   1.000
_cell.angle_alpha   90.00
_cell.angle_beta   90.00
_cell.angle_gamma   90.00
#
_symmetry.space_group_name_H-M   'P 1'
#
loop_
_entity.id
_entity.type
_entity.pdbx_description
1 polymer ?
#
loop_
_entity_poly.entity_id
_entity_poly.type
_entity_poly.pdbx_seq_one_letter_code
_entity_poly.pdbx_strand_id
1 'polypeptide(L)'
;MNVNGNTTSTNFFNVSNAQLTTGSLITGTAANDTSGFKLLDLLSGASPTSKFSVADDGDVITAGTITLPNTNTLTGITNYLQASQGISVGGGTTYYINSSGTANLNAATVNGTLTLNSVASVTDNNQVLTLDSGVTKYIDTTAWDKNGSDDLAATSIPWLEGSGVLYPKNSTVDLLVGGQATSSAKFKVLNMASGTPVASMSASYWTSDGTLSTTARQSLTIGNSSTYNTTGNILINPNSTGNVGIGLTNPTAQLHVYETGSNSESPIWDATADTKIGYSDSSNKLIYGILSTATETFTIGGPSQPAAYGIKSTGTTNTGISYGGYFSATTSEATGTGYGIYSEVSGTGTEYSGIFAGGNVGIGTSTPEDLLEIQGAEATSAILTLDADDGDDVTDTWEIQSVAADNDLSLVNGSTEVFNLTSAGALQIDGDLTISGDDLYMGTNTAGMLLIADGTNFNPTAMSGDITI
;
A
#
# COMPACT_ATOMS: atom_id res chain seq x y z
N MET A 1 -62.19 53.27 -98.70
CA MET A 1 -63.57 53.69 -99.06
C MET A 1 -64.17 54.30 -97.80
N ASN A 2 -64.41 55.62 -97.76
CA ASN A 2 -65.10 56.23 -96.62
C ASN A 2 -66.61 56.11 -96.91
N VAL A 3 -67.31 55.26 -96.17
CA VAL A 3 -68.72 54.93 -96.44
C VAL A 3 -69.54 55.38 -95.25
N ASN A 4 -70.24 56.51 -95.40
CA ASN A 4 -71.26 56.97 -94.46
C ASN A 4 -72.64 56.58 -94.99
N GLY A 5 -73.44 55.84 -94.20
CA GLY A 5 -74.85 55.56 -94.53
C GLY A 5 -75.73 55.49 -93.27
N ASN A 6 -76.97 55.98 -93.41
CA ASN A 6 -77.91 56.26 -92.33
C ASN A 6 -78.90 55.10 -92.04
N THR A 7 -79.87 55.35 -91.16
CA THR A 7 -80.19 54.63 -89.92
C THR A 7 -81.39 53.68 -89.96
N THR A 8 -81.61 52.86 -90.99
CA THR A 8 -82.70 51.83 -90.95
C THR A 8 -82.36 50.40 -91.40
N SER A 9 -81.06 50.03 -91.47
CA SER A 9 -80.50 48.65 -91.34
C SER A 9 -80.72 47.68 -92.53
N THR A 10 -79.82 46.73 -92.84
CA THR A 10 -79.48 45.61 -91.93
C THR A 10 -78.04 45.09 -91.90
N ASN A 11 -77.14 45.37 -92.84
CA ASN A 11 -75.78 44.81 -92.78
C ASN A 11 -74.78 45.69 -93.52
N PHE A 12 -73.90 46.38 -92.80
CA PHE A 12 -72.93 47.29 -93.43
C PHE A 12 -71.74 46.58 -94.06
N PHE A 13 -71.40 45.36 -93.57
CA PHE A 13 -70.62 44.35 -94.27
C PHE A 13 -71.08 42.97 -93.76
N ASN A 14 -71.62 42.11 -94.64
CA ASN A 14 -71.97 40.73 -94.33
C ASN A 14 -71.13 39.80 -95.19
N VAL A 15 -70.34 38.94 -94.55
CA VAL A 15 -69.59 37.87 -95.23
C VAL A 15 -70.16 36.54 -94.74
N SER A 16 -70.96 35.89 -95.57
CA SER A 16 -71.51 34.55 -95.32
C SER A 16 -70.81 33.51 -96.22
N ASN A 17 -70.57 32.32 -95.66
CA ASN A 17 -69.93 31.15 -96.30
C ASN A 17 -68.45 31.31 -96.71
N ALA A 18 -67.63 31.94 -95.87
CA ALA A 18 -66.18 31.87 -96.01
C ALA A 18 -65.69 30.41 -95.83
N GLN A 19 -65.10 29.81 -96.87
CA GLN A 19 -64.41 28.52 -96.78
C GLN A 19 -63.04 28.74 -96.12
N LEU A 20 -62.97 28.48 -94.82
CA LEU A 20 -61.78 28.67 -93.97
C LEU A 20 -60.79 27.49 -94.01
N THR A 21 -60.93 26.56 -94.94
CA THR A 21 -60.07 25.35 -95.04
C THR A 21 -58.65 25.67 -95.51
N THR A 22 -58.43 26.79 -96.22
CA THR A 22 -57.09 27.30 -96.58
C THR A 22 -57.11 28.83 -96.76
N GLY A 23 -57.34 29.61 -95.69
CA GLY A 23 -57.19 31.08 -95.74
C GLY A 23 -57.93 31.87 -94.66
N SER A 24 -57.41 33.06 -94.33
CA SER A 24 -57.85 33.95 -93.24
C SER A 24 -59.04 34.86 -93.59
N LEU A 25 -59.81 35.27 -92.57
CA LEU A 25 -61.08 36.03 -92.68
C LEU A 25 -60.93 37.51 -93.05
N ILE A 26 -59.79 38.16 -92.75
CA ILE A 26 -59.51 39.60 -93.02
C ILE A 26 -57.99 39.78 -93.27
N THR A 27 -57.59 40.44 -94.35
CA THR A 27 -56.20 40.92 -94.60
C THR A 27 -56.24 42.39 -95.05
N GLY A 28 -55.45 43.29 -94.46
CA GLY A 28 -55.35 44.69 -94.90
C GLY A 28 -54.36 45.53 -94.10
N THR A 29 -53.64 46.41 -94.81
CA THR A 29 -52.36 47.08 -94.49
C THR A 29 -52.35 48.08 -93.33
N ALA A 30 -51.22 48.09 -92.61
CA ALA A 30 -50.84 48.92 -91.47
C ALA A 30 -50.80 50.44 -91.77
N ALA A 31 -51.34 51.24 -90.85
CA ALA A 31 -51.04 52.66 -90.75
C ALA A 31 -49.85 52.83 -89.78
N ASN A 32 -48.92 53.72 -90.13
CA ASN A 32 -47.79 54.09 -89.27
C ASN A 32 -48.24 54.95 -88.08
N ASP A 33 -47.37 55.02 -87.06
CA ASP A 33 -47.39 55.61 -85.70
C ASP A 33 -48.10 56.96 -85.42
N THR A 34 -48.91 57.49 -86.35
CA THR A 34 -49.53 58.82 -86.22
C THR A 34 -51.00 58.77 -85.80
N SER A 35 -51.69 57.61 -85.91
CA SER A 35 -53.14 57.54 -85.72
C SER A 35 -53.64 56.78 -84.49
N GLY A 36 -52.77 56.19 -83.65
CA GLY A 36 -53.17 55.67 -82.32
C GLY A 36 -54.24 54.58 -82.33
N PHE A 37 -54.39 53.82 -83.41
CA PHE A 37 -55.31 52.69 -83.51
C PHE A 37 -54.53 51.38 -83.59
N LYS A 38 -55.00 50.37 -82.85
CA LYS A 38 -54.43 49.00 -82.80
C LYS A 38 -54.45 48.34 -84.18
N LEU A 39 -53.40 47.57 -84.52
CA LEU A 39 -53.26 46.78 -85.75
C LEU A 39 -54.42 45.78 -85.94
N LEU A 40 -54.92 45.22 -84.84
CA LEU A 40 -56.15 44.44 -84.79
C LEU A 40 -56.81 44.72 -83.44
N ASP A 41 -58.10 45.04 -83.40
CA ASP A 41 -58.86 45.12 -82.14
C ASP A 41 -60.18 44.37 -82.29
N LEU A 42 -60.33 43.29 -81.53
CA LEU A 42 -61.55 42.50 -81.46
C LEU A 42 -62.31 42.91 -80.20
N LEU A 43 -63.37 43.69 -80.39
CA LEU A 43 -64.24 44.14 -79.32
C LEU A 43 -65.41 43.16 -79.12
N SER A 44 -65.78 42.90 -77.87
CA SER A 44 -66.93 42.05 -77.53
C SER A 44 -67.58 42.47 -76.21
N GLY A 45 -68.86 42.11 -76.04
CA GLY A 45 -69.69 42.44 -74.88
C GLY A 45 -70.87 43.36 -75.23
N ALA A 46 -71.88 43.39 -74.36
CA ALA A 46 -73.06 44.25 -74.51
C ALA A 46 -72.72 45.75 -74.52
N SER A 47 -71.58 46.12 -73.91
CA SER A 47 -70.84 47.34 -74.20
C SER A 47 -69.46 46.91 -74.72
N PRO A 48 -69.20 47.00 -76.03
CA PRO A 48 -68.01 46.41 -76.63
C PRO A 48 -66.75 47.01 -76.00
N THR A 49 -65.93 46.14 -75.43
CA THR A 49 -64.59 46.49 -74.94
C THR A 49 -63.58 45.61 -75.66
N SER A 50 -62.38 46.14 -75.88
CA SER A 50 -61.27 45.41 -76.50
C SER A 50 -60.97 44.14 -75.70
N LYS A 51 -61.05 42.97 -76.35
CA LYS A 51 -60.78 41.67 -75.70
C LYS A 51 -59.47 41.06 -76.15
N PHE A 52 -59.13 41.26 -77.41
CA PHE A 52 -57.85 40.89 -77.99
C PHE A 52 -57.45 42.01 -78.94
N SER A 53 -56.27 42.57 -78.74
CA SER A 53 -55.73 43.53 -79.68
C SER A 53 -54.24 43.34 -79.91
N VAL A 54 -53.80 43.61 -81.13
CA VAL A 54 -52.39 43.82 -81.43
C VAL A 54 -52.19 45.33 -81.54
N ALA A 55 -51.39 45.91 -80.65
CA ALA A 55 -51.06 47.32 -80.68
C ALA A 55 -50.12 47.64 -81.86
N ASP A 56 -49.89 48.92 -82.11
CA ASP A 56 -49.04 49.44 -83.18
C ASP A 56 -47.56 49.09 -83.01
N ASP A 57 -47.11 48.93 -81.76
CA ASP A 57 -45.78 48.40 -81.40
C ASP A 57 -45.65 46.87 -81.54
N GLY A 58 -46.74 46.18 -81.92
CA GLY A 58 -46.78 44.73 -82.10
C GLY A 58 -47.16 43.96 -80.82
N ASP A 59 -47.42 44.65 -79.71
CA ASP A 59 -47.81 44.00 -78.46
C ASP A 59 -49.20 43.38 -78.58
N VAL A 60 -49.29 42.10 -78.21
CA VAL A 60 -50.55 41.38 -78.14
C VAL A 60 -51.15 41.57 -76.74
N ILE A 61 -52.20 42.37 -76.65
CA ILE A 61 -52.90 42.69 -75.40
C ILE A 61 -54.21 41.89 -75.34
N THR A 62 -54.38 41.10 -74.29
CA THR A 62 -55.63 40.40 -73.98
C THR A 62 -56.21 40.91 -72.68
N ALA A 63 -57.51 41.23 -72.66
CA ALA A 63 -58.17 41.72 -71.44
C ALA A 63 -58.45 40.59 -70.41
N GLY A 64 -58.04 39.35 -70.69
CA GLY A 64 -58.24 38.18 -69.85
C GLY A 64 -57.09 37.18 -69.96
N THR A 65 -57.26 36.01 -69.35
CA THR A 65 -56.25 34.94 -69.34
C THR A 65 -56.12 34.29 -70.72
N ILE A 66 -54.88 34.11 -71.19
CA ILE A 66 -54.59 33.23 -72.32
C ILE A 66 -54.45 31.80 -71.80
N THR A 67 -55.41 30.94 -72.12
CA THR A 67 -55.37 29.51 -71.75
C THR A 67 -54.72 28.73 -72.88
N LEU A 68 -53.58 28.09 -72.59
CA LEU A 68 -52.87 27.23 -73.52
C LEU A 68 -53.19 25.76 -73.22
N PRO A 69 -53.43 24.89 -74.23
CA PRO A 69 -53.58 23.45 -74.01
C PRO A 69 -52.36 22.80 -73.33
N ASN A 70 -52.50 21.54 -72.92
CA ASN A 70 -51.58 20.80 -72.05
C ASN A 70 -50.15 20.54 -72.59
N THR A 71 -49.83 20.93 -73.82
CA THR A 71 -48.48 20.77 -74.41
C THR A 71 -48.05 21.99 -75.23
N ASN A 72 -47.98 23.16 -74.59
CA ASN A 72 -47.48 24.37 -75.26
C ASN A 72 -46.05 24.69 -74.85
N THR A 73 -45.25 25.12 -75.82
CA THR A 73 -43.92 25.69 -75.60
C THR A 73 -43.99 27.17 -75.95
N LEU A 74 -43.78 28.04 -74.98
CA LEU A 74 -43.67 29.48 -75.23
C LEU A 74 -42.18 29.82 -75.37
N THR A 75 -41.76 30.14 -76.60
CA THR A 75 -40.35 30.46 -76.91
C THR A 75 -40.23 31.92 -77.33
N GLY A 76 -39.28 32.65 -76.74
CA GLY A 76 -38.91 33.99 -77.18
C GLY A 76 -37.90 33.91 -78.34
N ILE A 77 -37.82 34.97 -79.14
CA ILE A 77 -36.96 35.10 -80.34
C ILE A 77 -35.45 35.01 -80.07
N THR A 78 -35.00 34.96 -78.81
CA THR A 78 -33.60 34.78 -78.41
C THR A 78 -33.45 33.90 -77.16
N ASN A 79 -33.83 32.63 -77.25
CA ASN A 79 -33.53 31.55 -76.29
C ASN A 79 -34.03 31.71 -74.83
N TYR A 80 -34.67 32.81 -74.48
CA TYR A 80 -35.35 32.99 -73.20
C TYR A 80 -36.70 33.67 -73.38
N LEU A 81 -37.64 33.33 -72.50
CA LEU A 81 -38.85 34.11 -72.26
C LEU A 81 -38.54 35.11 -71.14
N GLN A 82 -38.61 36.41 -71.42
CA GLN A 82 -38.43 37.44 -70.38
C GLN A 82 -39.81 37.83 -69.85
N ALA A 83 -40.08 37.50 -68.59
CA ALA A 83 -41.27 37.96 -67.89
C ALA A 83 -40.85 38.92 -66.77
N SER A 84 -41.04 40.22 -66.99
CA SER A 84 -40.63 41.27 -66.04
C SER A 84 -41.38 41.18 -64.69
N GLN A 85 -42.58 40.59 -64.69
CA GLN A 85 -43.42 40.41 -63.51
C GLN A 85 -43.44 38.96 -62.98
N GLY A 86 -42.56 38.09 -63.49
CA GLY A 86 -42.52 36.66 -63.15
C GLY A 86 -43.39 35.78 -64.07
N ILE A 87 -43.18 34.46 -64.00
CA ILE A 87 -43.97 33.45 -64.71
C ILE A 87 -44.76 32.66 -63.67
N SER A 88 -46.08 32.77 -63.72
CA SER A 88 -46.98 31.90 -62.94
C SER A 88 -47.42 30.73 -63.81
N VAL A 89 -47.11 29.51 -63.39
CA VAL A 89 -47.58 28.28 -64.04
C VAL A 89 -48.62 27.59 -63.15
N GLY A 90 -49.86 27.55 -63.63
CA GLY A 90 -51.01 27.14 -62.81
C GLY A 90 -51.57 28.33 -62.01
N GLY A 91 -52.91 28.45 -61.96
CA GLY A 91 -53.59 29.54 -61.26
C GLY A 91 -53.01 29.74 -59.86
N GLY A 92 -52.37 30.89 -59.64
CA GLY A 92 -51.27 31.04 -58.69
C GLY A 92 -51.51 30.49 -57.29
N THR A 93 -50.52 29.75 -56.78
CA THR A 93 -50.05 29.69 -55.38
C THR A 93 -49.05 28.54 -55.17
N THR A 94 -49.12 27.47 -55.96
CA THR A 94 -48.32 26.25 -55.70
C THR A 94 -46.93 26.29 -56.31
N TYR A 95 -46.78 26.65 -57.59
CA TYR A 95 -45.47 26.77 -58.26
C TYR A 95 -45.37 28.06 -59.05
N TYR A 96 -44.29 28.81 -58.87
CA TYR A 96 -44.13 30.12 -59.50
C TYR A 96 -42.66 30.55 -59.57
N ILE A 97 -42.37 31.49 -60.48
CA ILE A 97 -41.20 32.36 -60.38
C ILE A 97 -41.74 33.78 -60.35
N ASN A 98 -41.57 34.49 -59.23
CA ASN A 98 -42.14 35.84 -59.08
C ASN A 98 -41.16 36.94 -59.56
N SER A 99 -41.64 38.18 -59.61
CA SER A 99 -40.85 39.35 -60.05
C SER A 99 -39.65 39.68 -59.14
N SER A 100 -39.61 39.16 -57.91
CA SER A 100 -38.45 39.29 -57.02
C SER A 100 -37.41 38.17 -57.22
N GLY A 101 -37.57 37.32 -58.23
CA GLY A 101 -36.65 36.23 -58.55
C GLY A 101 -36.78 34.99 -57.66
N THR A 102 -37.80 34.94 -56.80
CA THR A 102 -38.09 33.78 -55.96
C THR A 102 -38.81 32.72 -56.79
N ALA A 103 -38.23 31.52 -56.83
CA ALA A 103 -38.83 30.36 -57.46
C ALA A 103 -39.37 29.39 -56.40
N ASN A 104 -40.66 29.06 -56.47
CA ASN A 104 -41.26 27.93 -55.77
C ASN A 104 -41.52 26.82 -56.79
N LEU A 105 -40.73 25.76 -56.73
CA LEU A 105 -40.74 24.65 -57.70
C LEU A 105 -40.93 23.34 -56.93
N ASN A 106 -41.71 22.40 -57.45
CA ASN A 106 -41.80 21.05 -56.86
C ASN A 106 -40.44 20.34 -56.90
N ALA A 107 -39.79 20.44 -58.06
CA ALA A 107 -38.47 19.90 -58.34
C ALA A 107 -37.81 20.80 -59.40
N ALA A 108 -36.48 20.93 -59.31
CA ALA A 108 -35.68 21.61 -60.32
C ALA A 108 -34.59 20.65 -60.80
N THR A 109 -34.53 20.39 -62.11
CA THR A 109 -33.41 19.68 -62.74
C THR A 109 -32.56 20.71 -63.47
N VAL A 110 -31.31 20.89 -63.03
CA VAL A 110 -30.37 21.86 -63.60
C VAL A 110 -29.29 21.07 -64.33
N ASN A 111 -29.24 21.17 -65.67
CA ASN A 111 -28.23 20.48 -66.50
C ASN A 111 -26.84 21.15 -66.46
N GLY A 112 -26.64 22.16 -65.61
CA GLY A 112 -25.41 22.92 -65.45
C GLY A 112 -25.18 23.31 -63.98
N THR A 113 -24.41 24.35 -63.73
CA THR A 113 -24.05 24.76 -62.37
C THR A 113 -25.15 25.58 -61.70
N LEU A 114 -25.69 25.10 -60.58
CA LEU A 114 -26.53 25.87 -59.68
C LEU A 114 -25.66 26.58 -58.64
N THR A 115 -25.56 27.91 -58.71
CA THR A 115 -24.81 28.72 -57.73
C THR A 115 -25.76 29.24 -56.66
N LEU A 116 -25.52 28.90 -55.40
CA LEU A 116 -26.34 29.33 -54.26
C LEU A 116 -25.55 30.33 -53.41
N ASN A 117 -26.16 31.46 -53.04
CA ASN A 117 -25.54 32.43 -52.12
C ASN A 117 -25.66 31.94 -50.66
N SER A 118 -26.86 31.53 -50.25
CA SER A 118 -27.11 30.95 -48.93
C SER A 118 -28.29 29.98 -48.99
N VAL A 119 -28.21 28.86 -48.26
CA VAL A 119 -29.35 27.99 -48.01
C VAL A 119 -29.94 28.41 -46.66
N ALA A 120 -31.10 29.06 -46.67
CA ALA A 120 -31.65 29.73 -45.50
C ALA A 120 -32.25 28.78 -44.45
N SER A 121 -32.49 27.51 -44.79
CA SER A 121 -32.98 26.49 -43.85
C SER A 121 -32.77 25.08 -44.43
N VAL A 122 -31.94 24.29 -43.77
CA VAL A 122 -32.05 22.83 -43.77
C VAL A 122 -32.70 22.49 -42.42
N THR A 123 -33.77 21.69 -42.41
CA THR A 123 -34.63 21.54 -41.22
C THR A 123 -33.96 20.77 -40.06
N ASP A 124 -32.65 20.51 -40.13
CA ASP A 124 -31.85 20.05 -39.00
C ASP A 124 -30.38 20.50 -39.11
N ASN A 125 -29.80 20.91 -37.99
CA ASN A 125 -28.50 21.58 -37.87
C ASN A 125 -27.32 20.60 -37.70
N ASN A 126 -27.26 19.51 -38.48
CA ASN A 126 -26.20 18.49 -38.37
C ASN A 126 -25.82 17.86 -39.75
N GLN A 127 -25.85 18.64 -40.83
CA GLN A 127 -25.50 18.15 -42.17
C GLN A 127 -24.36 18.96 -42.78
N VAL A 128 -23.24 18.28 -43.09
CA VAL A 128 -22.19 18.84 -43.94
C VAL A 128 -22.51 18.47 -45.38
N LEU A 129 -22.69 19.46 -46.25
CA LEU A 129 -22.78 19.26 -47.69
C LEU A 129 -21.38 18.88 -48.21
N THR A 130 -21.19 17.63 -48.66
CA THR A 130 -19.93 17.21 -49.29
C THR A 130 -20.15 16.87 -50.76
N LEU A 131 -19.07 16.95 -51.55
CA LEU A 131 -19.05 16.44 -52.92
C LEU A 131 -18.37 15.08 -52.93
N ASP A 132 -19.11 14.02 -53.26
CA ASP A 132 -18.53 12.74 -53.65
C ASP A 132 -18.83 12.49 -55.13
N SER A 133 -17.78 12.29 -55.91
CA SER A 133 -17.87 11.96 -57.34
C SER A 133 -18.71 12.95 -58.17
N GLY A 134 -18.69 14.23 -57.79
CA GLY A 134 -19.31 15.33 -58.54
C GLY A 134 -20.84 15.42 -58.42
N VAL A 135 -21.47 14.64 -57.53
CA VAL A 135 -22.90 14.74 -57.23
C VAL A 135 -23.07 15.25 -55.80
N THR A 136 -23.91 16.26 -55.61
CA THR A 136 -24.36 16.66 -54.27
C THR A 136 -25.20 15.53 -53.69
N LYS A 137 -24.59 14.73 -52.82
CA LYS A 137 -25.23 13.68 -52.04
C LYS A 137 -25.24 14.09 -50.57
N TYR A 138 -26.21 13.57 -49.82
CA TYR A 138 -26.11 13.54 -48.37
C TYR A 138 -25.33 12.28 -48.00
N ILE A 139 -24.23 12.42 -47.26
CA ILE A 139 -23.73 11.29 -46.47
C ILE A 139 -24.72 11.17 -45.32
N ASP A 140 -25.42 10.04 -45.24
CA ASP A 140 -26.18 9.70 -44.06
C ASP A 140 -25.19 9.45 -42.91
N THR A 141 -24.86 10.53 -42.20
CA THR A 141 -23.98 10.46 -41.04
C THR A 141 -24.67 9.77 -39.88
N THR A 142 -25.97 9.39 -39.98
CA THR A 142 -26.64 8.66 -38.91
C THR A 142 -25.92 7.36 -38.53
N ALA A 143 -24.98 6.80 -39.29
CA ALA A 143 -24.19 5.70 -38.76
C ALA A 143 -23.23 6.10 -37.61
N TRP A 144 -22.76 7.35 -37.54
CA TRP A 144 -21.74 7.81 -36.60
C TRP A 144 -22.01 9.17 -35.92
N ASP A 145 -22.87 10.00 -36.50
CA ASP A 145 -23.35 11.29 -35.98
C ASP A 145 -24.89 11.22 -35.95
N LYS A 146 -25.43 10.89 -34.77
CA LYS A 146 -26.88 10.71 -34.55
C LYS A 146 -27.47 11.74 -33.59
N ASN A 147 -26.70 12.74 -33.12
CA ASN A 147 -27.18 13.83 -32.27
C ASN A 147 -26.08 14.90 -32.12
N GLY A 148 -26.44 16.13 -31.75
CA GLY A 148 -25.49 17.23 -31.48
C GLY A 148 -24.61 17.04 -30.22
N SER A 149 -24.11 15.84 -29.96
CA SER A 149 -23.21 15.51 -28.86
C SER A 149 -21.84 14.98 -29.30
N ASP A 150 -21.58 14.92 -30.62
CA ASP A 150 -20.29 14.55 -31.20
C ASP A 150 -19.42 15.76 -31.64
N ASP A 151 -19.99 16.97 -31.65
CA ASP A 151 -19.21 18.18 -31.40
C ASP A 151 -18.53 18.02 -30.04
N LEU A 152 -17.22 18.29 -29.93
CA LEU A 152 -16.49 18.27 -28.66
C LEU A 152 -16.98 19.42 -27.75
N ALA A 153 -18.21 19.31 -27.26
CA ALA A 153 -18.83 20.22 -26.33
C ALA A 153 -18.08 20.12 -25.00
N ALA A 154 -18.00 21.20 -24.22
CA ALA A 154 -17.28 21.23 -22.95
C ALA A 154 -17.62 20.05 -22.02
N THR A 155 -18.80 19.43 -22.14
CA THR A 155 -19.27 18.22 -21.45
C THR A 155 -18.46 16.95 -21.73
N SER A 156 -17.76 16.86 -22.85
CA SER A 156 -16.98 15.70 -23.31
C SER A 156 -15.52 15.68 -22.82
N ILE A 157 -15.07 16.73 -22.10
CA ILE A 157 -13.72 16.83 -21.53
C ILE A 157 -13.74 16.29 -20.08
N PRO A 158 -13.16 15.11 -19.79
CA PRO A 158 -13.22 14.52 -18.45
C PRO A 158 -12.19 15.12 -17.46
N TRP A 159 -11.19 15.85 -17.94
CA TRP A 159 -10.13 16.46 -17.13
C TRP A 159 -10.07 17.96 -17.34
N LEU A 160 -10.05 18.72 -16.25
CA LEU A 160 -9.77 20.14 -16.28
C LEU A 160 -8.32 20.38 -15.87
N GLU A 161 -7.74 21.41 -16.46
CA GLU A 161 -6.46 21.94 -16.06
C GLU A 161 -6.67 23.35 -15.51
N GLY A 162 -6.35 23.52 -14.25
CA GLY A 162 -6.49 24.80 -13.55
C GLY A 162 -5.32 24.96 -12.61
N SER A 163 -4.65 26.11 -12.69
CA SER A 163 -3.49 26.42 -11.86
C SER A 163 -2.42 25.30 -11.86
N GLY A 164 -2.24 24.63 -13.00
CA GLY A 164 -1.22 23.60 -13.23
C GLY A 164 -1.53 22.20 -12.67
N VAL A 165 -2.75 21.90 -12.23
CA VAL A 165 -3.18 20.56 -11.79
C VAL A 165 -4.18 19.98 -12.78
N LEU A 166 -3.95 18.74 -13.22
CA LEU A 166 -4.93 17.97 -13.99
C LEU A 166 -5.83 17.22 -13.02
N TYR A 167 -7.10 17.60 -12.94
CA TYR A 167 -8.08 17.01 -12.03
C TYR A 167 -9.37 16.68 -12.78
N PRO A 168 -10.15 15.70 -12.31
CA PRO A 168 -11.35 15.33 -13.04
C PRO A 168 -12.31 16.50 -13.04
N LYS A 169 -12.92 16.77 -14.19
CA LYS A 169 -13.89 17.85 -14.37
C LYS A 169 -15.02 17.77 -13.34
N ASN A 170 -15.38 16.55 -12.96
CA ASN A 170 -16.21 16.29 -11.80
C ASN A 170 -15.31 15.88 -10.63
N SER A 171 -15.14 16.74 -9.63
CA SER A 171 -14.27 16.49 -8.47
C SER A 171 -14.75 15.34 -7.57
N THR A 172 -15.94 14.83 -7.83
CA THR A 172 -16.54 13.71 -7.08
C THR A 172 -16.32 12.36 -7.75
N VAL A 173 -15.79 12.30 -8.98
CA VAL A 173 -15.58 11.02 -9.66
C VAL A 173 -14.25 10.38 -9.29
N ASP A 174 -14.27 9.06 -9.29
CA ASP A 174 -13.09 8.22 -9.12
C ASP A 174 -12.21 8.23 -10.38
N LEU A 175 -10.91 8.05 -10.20
CA LEU A 175 -9.92 7.97 -11.28
C LEU A 175 -9.43 6.53 -11.44
N LEU A 176 -9.54 5.99 -12.65
CA LEU A 176 -9.05 4.66 -13.04
C LEU A 176 -8.11 4.77 -14.25
N VAL A 177 -6.91 4.21 -14.17
CA VAL A 177 -5.88 4.25 -15.24
C VAL A 177 -5.32 2.87 -15.51
N GLY A 178 -5.17 2.50 -16.78
CA GLY A 178 -4.69 1.18 -17.20
C GLY A 178 -5.78 0.10 -17.33
N GLY A 179 -7.03 0.47 -17.04
CA GLY A 179 -8.26 -0.30 -17.23
C GLY A 179 -9.46 0.56 -16.83
N GLN A 180 -10.62 0.37 -17.48
CA GLN A 180 -11.81 1.19 -17.20
C GLN A 180 -12.60 0.70 -15.98
N ALA A 181 -12.40 -0.55 -15.57
CA ALA A 181 -12.95 -1.07 -14.33
C ALA A 181 -11.93 -0.91 -13.20
N THR A 182 -12.39 -0.62 -11.98
CA THR A 182 -11.56 -0.45 -10.77
C THR A 182 -10.59 -1.61 -10.50
N SER A 183 -10.94 -2.78 -11.04
CA SER A 183 -10.20 -4.03 -10.96
C SER A 183 -9.09 -4.18 -12.00
N SER A 184 -9.20 -3.58 -13.19
CA SER A 184 -8.18 -3.62 -14.24
C SER A 184 -7.32 -2.36 -14.27
N ALA A 185 -7.68 -1.36 -13.46
CA ALA A 185 -6.89 -0.16 -13.26
C ALA A 185 -5.58 -0.47 -12.51
N LYS A 186 -4.46 -0.19 -13.17
CA LYS A 186 -3.09 -0.28 -12.60
C LYS A 186 -2.77 0.87 -11.64
N PHE A 187 -3.53 1.96 -11.79
CA PHE A 187 -3.57 3.06 -10.85
C PHE A 187 -5.01 3.51 -10.66
N LYS A 188 -5.40 3.75 -9.41
CA LYS A 188 -6.74 4.22 -9.08
C LYS A 188 -6.79 5.09 -7.85
N VAL A 189 -7.69 6.06 -7.88
CA VAL A 189 -8.07 6.90 -6.75
C VAL A 189 -9.59 6.83 -6.61
N LEU A 190 -10.07 6.34 -5.47
CA LEU A 190 -11.48 6.00 -5.25
C LEU A 190 -12.10 6.79 -4.09
N ASN A 191 -13.43 6.79 -4.02
CA ASN A 191 -14.26 7.44 -3.01
C ASN A 191 -14.22 8.98 -3.04
N MET A 192 -14.07 9.55 -4.23
CA MET A 192 -13.95 11.01 -4.40
C MET A 192 -15.26 11.78 -4.11
N ALA A 193 -16.42 11.14 -4.20
CA ALA A 193 -17.74 11.77 -3.98
C ALA A 193 -18.16 11.88 -2.51
N SER A 194 -17.79 10.89 -1.69
CA SER A 194 -18.06 10.84 -0.26
C SER A 194 -17.30 9.67 0.38
N GLY A 195 -16.57 9.92 1.46
CA GLY A 195 -15.70 8.95 2.14
C GLY A 195 -14.26 9.47 2.24
N THR A 196 -13.34 8.65 2.78
CA THR A 196 -11.90 8.98 2.78
C THR A 196 -11.32 8.62 1.41
N PRO A 197 -10.75 9.58 0.65
CA PRO A 197 -10.12 9.27 -0.64
C PRO A 197 -8.97 8.28 -0.47
N VAL A 198 -8.92 7.24 -1.30
CA VAL A 198 -7.87 6.21 -1.26
C VAL A 198 -7.17 6.14 -2.62
N ALA A 199 -5.86 6.36 -2.62
CA ALA A 199 -5.00 6.19 -3.80
C ALA A 199 -4.21 4.87 -3.72
N SER A 200 -4.13 4.13 -4.83
CA SER A 200 -3.33 2.90 -4.94
C SER A 200 -2.51 2.84 -6.23
N MET A 201 -1.25 2.40 -6.12
CA MET A 201 -0.27 2.24 -7.22
C MET A 201 0.27 0.81 -7.26
N SER A 202 0.36 0.20 -8.44
CA SER A 202 1.00 -1.10 -8.63
C SER A 202 2.54 -1.00 -8.65
N ALA A 203 3.21 -0.76 -7.50
CA ALA A 203 4.70 -0.86 -7.40
C ALA A 203 5.29 -1.09 -5.98
N SER A 204 4.53 -0.89 -4.91
CA SER A 204 4.51 -1.88 -3.82
C SER A 204 3.20 -2.58 -4.04
N TYR A 205 3.25 -3.83 -4.52
CA TYR A 205 2.01 -4.54 -4.74
C TYR A 205 1.60 -5.08 -3.39
N TRP A 206 0.44 -4.62 -2.92
CA TRP A 206 -0.41 -5.46 -2.12
C TRP A 206 -0.92 -6.52 -3.08
N THR A 207 -0.41 -7.74 -2.99
CA THR A 207 -1.06 -8.88 -3.63
C THR A 207 -2.44 -9.08 -3.01
N SER A 208 -3.29 -9.80 -3.73
CA SER A 208 -4.51 -10.36 -3.14
C SER A 208 -4.24 -11.40 -2.04
N ASP A 209 -3.00 -11.89 -1.88
CA ASP A 209 -2.60 -12.80 -0.81
C ASP A 209 -2.11 -12.07 0.47
N GLY A 210 -2.21 -10.74 0.51
CA GLY A 210 -1.86 -9.94 1.69
C GLY A 210 -0.37 -9.66 1.84
N THR A 211 0.44 -10.05 0.85
CA THR A 211 1.85 -9.71 0.80
C THR A 211 2.01 -8.22 0.51
N LEU A 212 2.63 -7.51 1.46
CA LEU A 212 3.22 -6.20 1.21
C LEU A 212 4.67 -6.43 0.76
N SER A 213 4.91 -6.32 -0.55
CA SER A 213 6.24 -6.53 -1.12
C SER A 213 6.63 -5.42 -2.08
N THR A 214 7.93 -5.26 -2.27
CA THR A 214 8.50 -4.33 -3.24
C THR A 214 8.60 -5.01 -4.60
N THR A 215 8.34 -4.28 -5.70
CA THR A 215 8.26 -4.84 -7.07
C THR A 215 9.57 -5.46 -7.58
N ALA A 216 10.69 -5.29 -6.86
CA ALA A 216 12.00 -5.84 -7.20
C ALA A 216 12.68 -6.62 -6.05
N ARG A 217 11.92 -7.06 -5.02
CA ARG A 217 12.47 -7.73 -3.82
C ARG A 217 13.55 -6.92 -3.09
N GLN A 218 13.50 -5.60 -3.20
CA GLN A 218 14.32 -4.70 -2.39
C GLN A 218 13.79 -4.65 -0.95
N SER A 219 14.60 -4.15 -0.03
CA SER A 219 14.21 -3.95 1.37
C SER A 219 12.90 -3.16 1.47
N LEU A 220 11.94 -3.69 2.22
CA LEU A 220 10.71 -2.99 2.59
C LEU A 220 11.02 -2.03 3.75
N THR A 221 11.10 -0.73 3.48
CA THR A 221 11.25 0.29 4.52
C THR A 221 9.86 0.74 5.00
N ILE A 222 9.53 0.50 6.27
CA ILE A 222 8.29 0.98 6.90
C ILE A 222 8.64 2.20 7.76
N GLY A 223 8.30 3.39 7.25
CA GLY A 223 8.76 4.67 7.79
C GLY A 223 10.02 5.17 7.08
N ASN A 224 10.04 6.44 6.68
CA ASN A 224 11.09 6.94 5.78
C ASN A 224 11.27 8.46 5.85
N SER A 225 11.30 9.04 7.06
CA SER A 225 11.52 10.48 7.23
C SER A 225 13.02 10.79 7.24
N SER A 226 13.42 11.86 6.55
CA SER A 226 14.81 12.33 6.47
C SER A 226 15.25 13.14 7.71
N THR A 227 14.33 13.44 8.63
CA THR A 227 14.55 14.41 9.73
C THR A 227 14.18 13.85 11.11
N TYR A 228 13.24 12.92 11.19
CA TYR A 228 12.82 12.24 12.44
C TYR A 228 12.49 10.78 12.17
N ASN A 229 13.03 9.85 12.95
CA ASN A 229 12.79 8.41 12.84
C ASN A 229 11.43 7.99 13.42
N THR A 230 10.30 8.54 12.96
CA THR A 230 9.01 8.06 13.47
C THR A 230 7.95 7.98 12.36
N THR A 231 7.75 6.77 11.81
CA THR A 231 6.39 6.23 11.92
C THR A 231 5.99 6.32 13.39
N GLY A 232 4.72 6.52 13.73
CA GLY A 232 4.31 6.19 15.10
C GLY A 232 4.66 4.72 15.44
N ASN A 233 3.97 4.14 16.40
CA ASN A 233 4.13 2.70 16.61
C ASN A 233 3.83 1.95 15.30
N ILE A 234 4.79 1.15 14.81
CA ILE A 234 4.52 0.16 13.76
C ILE A 234 3.75 -0.96 14.44
N LEU A 235 2.42 -0.83 14.43
CA LEU A 235 1.53 -1.81 15.03
C LEU A 235 1.36 -3.00 14.06
N ILE A 236 2.14 -4.06 14.28
CA ILE A 236 1.90 -5.37 13.65
C ILE A 236 1.02 -6.16 14.62
N ASN A 237 -0.29 -6.05 14.46
CA ASN A 237 -1.26 -6.77 15.31
C ASN A 237 -1.82 -7.98 14.55
N PRO A 238 -1.36 -9.21 14.85
CA PRO A 238 -1.87 -10.44 14.24
C PRO A 238 -3.24 -10.85 14.84
N ASN A 239 -4.11 -9.87 15.13
CA ASN A 239 -5.45 -10.02 15.68
C ASN A 239 -5.52 -10.81 17.01
N SER A 240 -4.54 -10.58 17.89
CA SER A 240 -4.42 -11.21 19.21
C SER A 240 -4.33 -12.75 19.24
N THR A 241 -4.26 -13.43 18.09
CA THR A 241 -4.22 -14.90 18.00
C THR A 241 -3.13 -15.44 17.07
N GLY A 242 -2.59 -14.62 16.16
CA GLY A 242 -1.47 -15.00 15.28
C GLY A 242 -0.10 -14.60 15.80
N ASN A 243 0.93 -15.01 15.06
CA ASN A 243 2.35 -14.85 15.41
C ASN A 243 3.09 -14.03 14.34
N VAL A 244 4.07 -13.22 14.74
CA VAL A 244 4.97 -12.49 13.84
C VAL A 244 6.22 -13.33 13.59
N GLY A 245 6.38 -13.82 12.37
CA GLY A 245 7.58 -14.55 11.94
C GLY A 245 8.57 -13.65 11.21
N ILE A 246 9.85 -13.73 11.55
CA ILE A 246 10.95 -13.13 10.77
C ILE A 246 11.86 -14.28 10.32
N GLY A 247 11.98 -14.48 9.00
CA GLY A 247 12.74 -15.58 8.40
C GLY A 247 12.05 -16.95 8.42
N LEU A 248 10.75 -16.99 8.75
CA LEU A 248 9.95 -18.23 8.86
C LEU A 248 8.62 -18.14 8.14
N THR A 249 8.13 -19.29 7.66
CA THR A 249 6.76 -19.44 7.13
C THR A 249 5.76 -19.93 8.19
N ASN A 250 6.23 -20.50 9.30
CA ASN A 250 5.39 -21.09 10.36
C ASN A 250 5.89 -20.73 11.77
N PRO A 251 5.72 -19.47 12.21
CA PRO A 251 6.12 -19.08 13.55
C PRO A 251 5.28 -19.78 14.63
N THR A 252 5.93 -20.42 15.63
CA THR A 252 5.30 -21.15 16.74
C THR A 252 5.14 -20.30 18.01
N ALA A 253 5.68 -19.07 18.04
CA ALA A 253 5.57 -18.12 19.14
C ALA A 253 5.14 -16.73 18.63
N GLN A 254 4.58 -15.90 19.51
CA GLN A 254 4.00 -14.57 19.17
C GLN A 254 4.96 -13.66 18.39
N LEU A 255 6.26 -13.72 18.70
CA LEU A 255 7.34 -13.23 17.86
C LEU A 255 8.36 -14.37 17.72
N HIS A 256 8.60 -14.82 16.48
CA HIS A 256 9.53 -15.90 16.18
C HIS A 256 10.49 -15.43 15.10
N VAL A 257 11.75 -15.19 15.48
CA VAL A 257 12.84 -14.78 14.59
C VAL A 257 13.76 -15.99 14.41
N TYR A 258 14.02 -16.39 13.16
CA TYR A 258 14.89 -17.52 12.85
C TYR A 258 15.56 -17.31 11.49
N GLU A 259 16.84 -17.62 11.40
CA GLU A 259 17.60 -17.56 10.16
C GLU A 259 17.79 -18.98 9.59
N THR A 260 17.47 -19.18 8.31
CA THR A 260 17.78 -20.42 7.60
C THR A 260 19.17 -20.31 6.98
N GLY A 261 20.21 -20.74 7.71
CA GLY A 261 21.57 -20.76 7.19
C GLY A 261 22.52 -21.34 8.23
N SER A 262 23.24 -22.39 7.85
CA SER A 262 24.37 -22.85 8.65
C SER A 262 25.36 -21.69 8.77
N ASN A 263 25.83 -21.41 9.98
CA ASN A 263 26.96 -20.54 10.31
C ASN A 263 26.86 -19.05 9.95
N SER A 264 26.18 -18.26 10.79
CA SER A 264 26.77 -17.05 11.40
C SER A 264 25.87 -16.47 12.51
N GLU A 265 26.47 -16.15 13.66
CA GLU A 265 25.85 -15.42 14.77
C GLU A 265 25.25 -14.09 14.30
N SER A 266 23.93 -14.01 14.21
CA SER A 266 23.19 -12.77 14.02
C SER A 266 22.31 -12.57 15.25
N PRO A 267 22.72 -11.77 16.25
CA PRO A 267 21.91 -11.61 17.44
C PRO A 267 20.54 -11.05 17.05
N ILE A 268 19.48 -11.61 17.63
CA ILE A 268 18.09 -11.11 17.54
C ILE A 268 18.01 -9.62 17.99
N TRP A 269 19.06 -9.11 18.66
CA TRP A 269 19.25 -7.74 19.09
C TRP A 269 20.71 -7.25 18.95
N ASP A 270 20.96 -6.25 18.10
CA ASP A 270 22.19 -5.43 18.14
C ASP A 270 21.95 -4.22 19.07
N ALA A 271 22.40 -4.36 20.30
CA ALA A 271 22.22 -3.38 21.35
C ALA A 271 23.45 -2.46 21.43
N THR A 272 23.44 -1.35 20.68
CA THR A 272 24.34 -0.21 20.96
C THR A 272 23.95 0.56 22.24
N ALA A 273 22.87 0.14 22.94
CA ALA A 273 22.38 0.65 24.22
C ALA A 273 21.60 -0.42 25.01
N ASP A 274 21.39 -0.23 26.32
CA ASP A 274 20.69 -1.15 27.25
C ASP A 274 19.36 -1.70 26.67
N THR A 275 19.40 -2.95 26.20
CA THR A 275 18.21 -3.65 25.69
C THR A 275 17.61 -4.51 26.80
N LYS A 276 16.38 -4.18 27.20
CA LYS A 276 15.61 -4.97 28.17
C LYS A 276 14.72 -5.97 27.44
N ILE A 277 15.02 -7.27 27.58
CA ILE A 277 14.08 -8.34 27.21
C ILE A 277 13.16 -8.55 28.42
N GLY A 278 11.89 -8.16 28.30
CA GLY A 278 10.93 -8.28 29.40
C GLY A 278 9.52 -8.57 28.91
N TYR A 279 8.92 -9.63 29.46
CA TYR A 279 7.47 -9.82 29.48
C TYR A 279 6.98 -9.51 30.90
N SER A 280 6.00 -8.62 31.01
CA SER A 280 5.23 -8.41 32.24
C SER A 280 3.86 -9.07 32.06
N ASP A 281 3.57 -10.11 32.84
CA ASP A 281 2.18 -10.57 32.98
C ASP A 281 1.41 -9.66 33.95
N SER A 282 0.08 -9.78 33.98
CA SER A 282 -0.82 -9.00 34.83
C SER A 282 -0.63 -9.22 36.34
N SER A 283 0.29 -10.10 36.74
CA SER A 283 0.59 -10.44 38.14
C SER A 283 1.93 -9.83 38.61
N ASN A 284 2.53 -8.93 37.84
CA ASN A 284 3.79 -8.25 38.20
C ASN A 284 4.99 -9.22 38.41
N LYS A 285 4.93 -10.44 37.85
CA LYS A 285 6.06 -11.38 37.85
C LYS A 285 6.97 -11.08 36.67
N LEU A 286 8.04 -10.35 36.92
CA LEU A 286 9.12 -10.11 35.96
C LEU A 286 9.93 -11.40 35.81
N ILE A 287 9.75 -12.12 34.69
CA ILE A 287 10.65 -13.23 34.33
C ILE A 287 11.81 -12.64 33.52
N TYR A 288 12.95 -12.42 34.17
CA TYR A 288 14.22 -12.16 33.51
C TYR A 288 14.91 -13.51 33.26
N GLY A 289 14.61 -14.16 32.15
CA GLY A 289 15.28 -15.41 31.79
C GLY A 289 14.93 -15.89 30.39
N ILE A 290 15.95 -16.28 29.62
CA ILE A 290 15.79 -17.07 28.40
C ILE A 290 15.49 -18.50 28.86
N LEU A 291 14.23 -18.95 28.74
CA LEU A 291 13.88 -20.35 28.96
C LEU A 291 14.22 -21.13 27.69
N SER A 292 15.43 -21.71 27.63
CA SER A 292 15.77 -22.69 26.61
C SER A 292 15.37 -24.08 27.09
N THR A 293 14.43 -24.73 26.40
CA THR A 293 14.14 -26.16 26.57
C THR A 293 14.91 -27.02 25.56
N ALA A 294 15.79 -26.41 24.75
CA ALA A 294 16.61 -27.11 23.77
C ALA A 294 17.93 -27.55 24.41
N THR A 295 18.47 -28.68 23.94
CA THR A 295 19.75 -29.29 24.35
C THR A 295 20.99 -28.49 23.92
N GLU A 296 20.86 -27.18 23.67
CA GLU A 296 21.88 -26.35 23.02
C GLU A 296 22.35 -25.21 23.93
N THR A 297 23.65 -24.91 23.78
CA THR A 297 24.42 -23.96 24.59
C THR A 297 23.96 -22.53 24.43
N PHE A 298 23.82 -21.80 25.54
CA PHE A 298 23.61 -20.35 25.53
C PHE A 298 24.97 -19.63 25.54
N THR A 299 25.41 -19.13 24.38
CA THR A 299 26.67 -18.41 24.22
C THR A 299 26.44 -16.90 24.37
N ILE A 300 27.13 -16.25 25.32
CA ILE A 300 27.22 -14.78 25.40
C ILE A 300 28.68 -14.39 25.22
N GLY A 301 29.03 -13.83 24.05
CA GLY A 301 30.34 -13.22 23.82
C GLY A 301 30.83 -13.35 22.37
N GLY A 302 31.27 -12.23 21.77
CA GLY A 302 31.99 -12.21 20.50
C GLY A 302 33.52 -12.15 20.70
N PRO A 303 34.34 -12.45 19.68
CA PRO A 303 35.78 -12.73 19.81
C PRO A 303 36.68 -11.54 20.17
N SER A 304 36.16 -10.35 20.50
CA SER A 304 36.98 -9.13 20.62
C SER A 304 36.37 -8.02 21.48
N GLN A 305 36.19 -8.23 22.79
CA GLN A 305 35.89 -7.12 23.72
C GLN A 305 36.80 -7.14 24.96
N PRO A 306 37.33 -5.98 25.42
CA PRO A 306 38.28 -5.89 26.55
C PRO A 306 37.67 -6.18 27.94
N ALA A 307 36.34 -6.23 28.05
CA ALA A 307 35.61 -6.76 29.21
C ALA A 307 34.22 -7.24 28.76
N ALA A 308 34.01 -8.56 28.70
CA ALA A 308 32.70 -9.15 28.42
C ALA A 308 32.14 -9.71 29.73
N TYR A 309 30.96 -9.24 30.14
CA TYR A 309 30.20 -9.87 31.22
C TYR A 309 29.15 -10.77 30.58
N GLY A 310 29.25 -12.08 30.79
CA GLY A 310 28.24 -13.03 30.32
C GLY A 310 26.86 -12.69 30.89
N ILE A 311 26.73 -12.60 32.21
CA ILE A 311 25.47 -12.22 32.86
C ILE A 311 25.76 -11.18 33.94
N LYS A 312 25.36 -9.92 33.71
CA LYS A 312 25.37 -8.88 34.75
C LYS A 312 23.94 -8.64 35.23
N SER A 313 23.62 -9.15 36.41
CA SER A 313 22.30 -9.03 37.02
C SER A 313 22.38 -8.21 38.31
N THR A 314 21.48 -7.25 38.45
CA THR A 314 21.35 -6.41 39.63
C THR A 314 19.92 -6.54 40.16
N GLY A 315 19.72 -7.37 41.18
CA GLY A 315 18.45 -7.48 41.89
C GLY A 315 18.33 -6.40 42.97
N THR A 316 17.24 -5.65 42.95
CA THR A 316 16.89 -4.69 44.02
C THR A 316 15.46 -4.92 44.46
N THR A 317 15.25 -5.19 45.74
CA THR A 317 13.94 -5.36 46.37
C THR A 317 13.84 -4.45 47.59
N ASN A 318 12.68 -3.83 47.82
CA ASN A 318 12.47 -2.96 49.00
C ASN A 318 12.14 -3.74 50.28
N THR A 319 11.70 -5.01 50.18
CA THR A 319 11.22 -5.81 51.34
C THR A 319 11.36 -7.34 51.15
N GLY A 320 12.30 -7.85 50.33
CA GLY A 320 12.40 -9.29 50.04
C GLY A 320 13.79 -9.76 49.61
N ILE A 321 13.98 -11.06 49.41
CA ILE A 321 15.25 -11.65 48.94
C ILE A 321 15.42 -11.33 47.44
N SER A 322 16.61 -10.82 47.06
CA SER A 322 17.00 -10.60 45.67
C SER A 322 18.14 -11.56 45.31
N TYR A 323 17.94 -12.37 44.27
CA TYR A 323 19.02 -13.19 43.70
C TYR A 323 19.61 -12.48 42.48
N GLY A 324 20.93 -12.28 42.46
CA GLY A 324 21.65 -11.87 41.25
C GLY A 324 21.66 -12.99 40.19
N GLY A 325 21.64 -14.24 40.61
CA GLY A 325 21.44 -15.40 39.75
C GLY A 325 20.94 -16.59 40.57
N TYR A 326 20.13 -17.44 39.97
CA TYR A 326 19.73 -18.73 40.53
C TYR A 326 20.12 -19.81 39.53
N PHE A 327 21.10 -20.62 39.89
CA PHE A 327 21.64 -21.68 39.04
C PHE A 327 21.32 -23.03 39.68
N SER A 328 20.64 -23.89 38.94
CA SER A 328 20.21 -25.21 39.41
C SER A 328 20.28 -26.21 38.26
N ALA A 329 20.82 -27.39 38.54
CA ALA A 329 20.84 -28.51 37.62
C ALA A 329 20.14 -29.68 38.29
N THR A 330 19.15 -30.24 37.60
CA THR A 330 18.43 -31.43 38.03
C THR A 330 18.69 -32.53 37.02
N THR A 331 19.19 -33.68 37.48
CA THR A 331 19.35 -34.87 36.63
C THR A 331 18.16 -35.80 36.83
N SER A 332 17.57 -36.27 35.73
CA SER A 332 16.42 -37.20 35.77
C SER A 332 16.84 -38.67 35.87
N GLU A 333 18.11 -38.98 35.63
CA GLU A 333 18.66 -40.33 35.60
C GLU A 333 19.52 -40.60 36.83
N ALA A 334 19.47 -41.83 37.35
CA ALA A 334 20.14 -42.21 38.60
C ALA A 334 21.68 -42.09 38.58
N THR A 335 22.29 -42.07 37.39
CA THR A 335 23.75 -41.92 37.20
C THR A 335 24.14 -40.56 36.60
N GLY A 336 23.20 -39.63 36.46
CA GLY A 336 23.48 -38.32 35.88
C GLY A 336 24.13 -37.38 36.90
N THR A 337 25.24 -36.75 36.51
CA THR A 337 25.87 -35.66 37.28
C THR A 337 25.32 -34.31 36.81
N GLY A 338 24.80 -33.50 37.73
CA GLY A 338 24.30 -32.16 37.45
C GLY A 338 25.23 -31.11 38.04
N TYR A 339 25.73 -30.19 37.21
CA TYR A 339 26.50 -29.04 37.67
C TYR A 339 25.59 -27.80 37.66
N GLY A 340 25.23 -27.29 38.84
CA GLY A 340 24.50 -26.02 38.93
C GLY A 340 25.33 -24.87 38.37
N ILE A 341 26.62 -24.83 38.72
CA ILE A 341 27.61 -23.91 38.17
C ILE A 341 28.82 -24.75 37.72
N TYR A 342 29.19 -24.65 36.45
CA TYR A 342 30.46 -25.16 35.92
C TYR A 342 31.22 -23.94 35.38
N SER A 343 32.38 -23.65 35.98
CA SER A 343 33.19 -22.48 35.63
C SER A 343 34.61 -22.90 35.29
N GLU A 344 34.95 -22.77 34.02
CA GLU A 344 36.26 -23.07 33.49
C GLU A 344 36.88 -21.77 32.96
N VAL A 345 38.13 -21.52 33.36
CA VAL A 345 38.93 -20.42 32.82
C VAL A 345 40.21 -21.04 32.30
N SER A 346 40.55 -20.71 31.05
CA SER A 346 41.75 -21.21 30.38
C SER A 346 42.40 -20.11 29.54
N GLY A 347 43.73 -20.12 29.49
CA GLY A 347 44.50 -19.02 28.93
C GLY A 347 45.96 -19.06 29.39
N THR A 348 46.62 -17.91 29.31
CA THR A 348 48.04 -17.76 29.68
C THR A 348 48.26 -16.69 30.75
N GLY A 349 47.17 -16.11 31.27
CA GLY A 349 47.18 -14.99 32.21
C GLY A 349 46.88 -15.41 33.65
N THR A 350 46.45 -14.46 34.47
CA THR A 350 45.88 -14.76 35.79
C THR A 350 44.41 -15.12 35.63
N GLU A 351 44.03 -16.28 36.15
CA GLU A 351 42.74 -16.91 35.88
C GLU A 351 41.99 -17.11 37.20
N TYR A 352 40.74 -16.63 37.25
CA TYR A 352 39.89 -16.75 38.42
C TYR A 352 38.56 -17.36 38.00
N SER A 353 38.29 -18.60 38.42
CA SER A 353 37.01 -19.28 38.13
C SER A 353 35.81 -18.62 38.84
N GLY A 354 36.05 -17.91 39.95
CA GLY A 354 35.05 -17.10 40.63
C GLY A 354 35.66 -16.01 41.51
N ILE A 355 34.95 -14.89 41.67
CA ILE A 355 35.28 -13.81 42.61
C ILE A 355 34.00 -13.43 43.36
N PHE A 356 34.02 -13.56 44.68
CA PHE A 356 32.94 -13.11 45.56
C PHE A 356 33.31 -11.75 46.16
N ALA A 357 32.93 -10.67 45.46
CA ALA A 357 33.26 -9.31 45.86
C ALA A 357 32.12 -8.69 46.69
N GLY A 358 32.28 -8.70 48.01
CA GLY A 358 31.32 -8.16 48.99
C GLY A 358 30.29 -9.18 49.45
N GLY A 359 29.93 -9.12 50.73
CA GLY A 359 29.06 -10.12 51.39
C GLY A 359 29.80 -11.40 51.79
N ASN A 360 29.04 -12.35 52.32
CA ASN A 360 29.49 -13.63 52.85
C ASN A 360 29.17 -14.78 51.88
N VAL A 361 30.01 -15.82 51.82
CA VAL A 361 29.81 -17.04 51.01
C VAL A 361 29.33 -18.17 51.91
N GLY A 362 28.10 -18.63 51.70
CA GLY A 362 27.53 -19.77 52.43
C GLY A 362 27.54 -21.04 51.58
N ILE A 363 28.10 -22.12 52.11
CA ILE A 363 27.99 -23.48 51.58
C ILE A 363 27.11 -24.27 52.55
N GLY A 364 25.92 -24.68 52.10
CA GLY A 364 24.94 -25.36 52.95
C GLY A 364 24.07 -24.43 53.81
N THR A 365 24.37 -23.13 53.86
CA THR A 365 23.60 -22.10 54.56
C THR A 365 23.08 -21.00 53.62
N SER A 366 21.96 -20.37 53.99
CA SER A 366 21.39 -19.22 53.26
C SER A 366 21.56 -17.89 53.99
N THR A 367 22.10 -17.91 55.20
CA THR A 367 22.31 -16.74 56.06
C THR A 367 23.72 -16.71 56.63
N PRO A 368 24.78 -16.80 55.81
CA PRO A 368 26.13 -16.97 56.31
C PRO A 368 26.55 -15.80 57.23
N GLU A 369 27.12 -16.11 58.38
CA GLU A 369 27.53 -15.13 59.39
C GLU A 369 28.95 -14.61 59.18
N ASP A 370 29.83 -15.42 58.57
CA ASP A 370 31.22 -15.08 58.24
C ASP A 370 31.50 -15.06 56.73
N LEU A 371 32.65 -14.51 56.32
CA LEU A 371 33.03 -14.36 54.91
C LEU A 371 32.95 -15.67 54.11
N LEU A 372 33.31 -16.79 54.74
CA LEU A 372 33.06 -18.14 54.25
C LEU A 372 32.50 -18.95 55.40
N GLU A 373 31.32 -19.52 55.20
CA GLU A 373 30.71 -20.44 56.14
C GLU A 373 30.36 -21.74 55.41
N ILE A 374 30.81 -22.86 55.99
CA ILE A 374 30.44 -24.21 55.57
C ILE A 374 29.57 -24.76 56.69
N GLN A 375 28.33 -25.12 56.35
CA GLN A 375 27.37 -25.65 57.30
C GLN A 375 26.85 -27.01 56.80
N GLY A 376 26.89 -28.01 57.67
CA GLY A 376 26.19 -29.28 57.43
C GLY A 376 24.68 -29.08 57.56
N ALA A 377 23.90 -29.91 56.87
CA ALA A 377 22.48 -30.06 57.17
C ALA A 377 22.28 -30.48 58.65
N GLU A 378 21.07 -30.33 59.18
CA GLU A 378 20.76 -30.73 60.56
C GLU A 378 21.28 -32.15 60.86
N ALA A 379 22.04 -32.28 61.95
CA ALA A 379 22.70 -33.52 62.40
C ALA A 379 23.76 -34.11 61.44
N THR A 380 24.32 -33.31 60.53
CA THR A 380 25.46 -33.70 59.68
C THR A 380 26.63 -32.75 59.90
N SER A 381 27.85 -33.28 59.84
CA SER A 381 29.08 -32.50 60.05
C SER A 381 29.25 -31.45 58.95
N ALA A 382 29.84 -30.31 59.31
CA ALA A 382 30.37 -29.38 58.30
C ALA A 382 31.78 -29.85 57.94
N ILE A 383 32.03 -30.13 56.65
CA ILE A 383 33.27 -30.74 56.19
C ILE A 383 33.88 -29.88 55.08
N LEU A 384 35.16 -29.53 55.24
CA LEU A 384 36.00 -29.04 54.16
C LEU A 384 36.96 -30.15 53.75
N THR A 385 36.77 -30.67 52.53
CA THR A 385 37.59 -31.72 51.94
C THR A 385 38.71 -31.11 51.08
N LEU A 386 39.91 -31.67 51.19
CA LEU A 386 41.14 -31.27 50.52
C LEU A 386 41.81 -32.52 49.93
N ASP A 387 41.78 -32.68 48.62
CA ASP A 387 42.45 -33.78 47.92
C ASP A 387 43.83 -33.34 47.42
N ALA A 388 44.84 -34.22 47.54
CA ALA A 388 46.20 -33.96 47.07
C ALA A 388 46.34 -34.08 45.53
N ASP A 389 45.60 -35.00 44.90
CA ASP A 389 45.50 -35.21 43.45
C ASP A 389 44.10 -35.76 43.06
N ASP A 390 43.99 -36.71 42.11
CA ASP A 390 42.70 -37.20 41.60
C ASP A 390 41.86 -37.94 42.67
N GLY A 391 42.38 -38.09 43.89
CA GLY A 391 41.67 -38.69 45.02
C GLY A 391 41.36 -40.16 44.78
N ASP A 392 42.20 -40.84 43.99
CA ASP A 392 42.02 -42.25 43.65
C ASP A 392 42.46 -43.18 44.78
N ASP A 393 43.32 -42.71 45.70
CA ASP A 393 43.60 -43.39 46.96
C ASP A 393 42.97 -42.65 48.16
N VAL A 394 42.39 -43.42 49.08
CA VAL A 394 41.72 -42.88 50.29
C VAL A 394 42.63 -42.04 51.19
N THR A 395 43.95 -42.17 51.07
CA THR A 395 44.93 -41.39 51.83
C THR A 395 45.23 -40.02 51.22
N ASP A 396 44.72 -39.72 50.03
CA ASP A 396 44.95 -38.42 49.37
C ASP A 396 43.97 -37.36 49.87
N THR A 397 42.84 -37.81 50.43
CA THR A 397 41.79 -36.96 50.97
C THR A 397 42.07 -36.59 52.43
N TRP A 398 42.13 -35.29 52.69
CA TRP A 398 42.14 -34.70 54.01
C TRP A 398 40.83 -33.96 54.26
N GLU A 399 40.30 -34.06 55.47
CA GLU A 399 39.08 -33.36 55.86
C GLU A 399 39.29 -32.57 57.14
N ILE A 400 38.80 -31.34 57.15
CA ILE A 400 38.60 -30.55 58.37
C ILE A 400 37.11 -30.59 58.67
N GLN A 401 36.75 -31.18 59.81
CA GLN A 401 35.37 -31.44 60.17
C GLN A 401 34.98 -30.71 61.46
N SER A 402 33.86 -30.01 61.44
CA SER A 402 33.09 -29.73 62.65
C SER A 402 32.08 -30.86 62.81
N VAL A 403 32.37 -31.79 63.72
CA VAL A 403 31.65 -33.06 63.85
C VAL A 403 30.29 -32.85 64.53
N ALA A 404 29.20 -33.28 63.90
CA ALA A 404 27.86 -32.98 64.42
C ALA A 404 27.47 -33.73 65.70
N ALA A 405 28.10 -34.88 65.98
CA ALA A 405 27.73 -35.73 67.11
C ALA A 405 28.17 -35.14 68.47
N ASP A 406 29.34 -34.50 68.50
CA ASP A 406 30.01 -34.01 69.70
C ASP A 406 30.46 -32.54 69.60
N ASN A 407 30.36 -31.94 68.40
CA ASN A 407 30.81 -30.58 68.07
C ASN A 407 32.33 -30.40 68.19
N ASP A 408 33.06 -31.50 67.99
CA ASP A 408 34.51 -31.52 67.96
C ASP A 408 35.05 -30.98 66.63
N LEU A 409 36.28 -30.45 66.65
CA LEU A 409 37.01 -30.05 65.44
C LEU A 409 38.07 -31.09 65.13
N SER A 410 37.82 -31.88 64.09
CA SER A 410 38.64 -33.02 63.70
C SER A 410 39.40 -32.75 62.40
N LEU A 411 40.64 -33.22 62.33
CA LEU A 411 41.39 -33.39 61.09
C LEU A 411 41.47 -34.88 60.79
N VAL A 412 41.00 -35.27 59.62
CA VAL A 412 40.88 -36.66 59.19
C VAL A 412 41.69 -36.85 57.92
N ASN A 413 42.40 -37.97 57.80
CA ASN A 413 42.99 -38.44 56.55
C ASN A 413 42.36 -39.78 56.16
N GLY A 414 41.69 -39.81 55.01
CA GLY A 414 40.84 -40.92 54.62
C GLY A 414 39.73 -41.21 55.63
N SER A 415 39.85 -42.32 56.37
CA SER A 415 38.89 -42.69 57.43
C SER A 415 39.50 -42.61 58.84
N THR A 416 40.70 -42.05 58.98
CA THR A 416 41.43 -41.99 60.24
C THR A 416 41.48 -40.55 60.74
N GLU A 417 40.89 -40.30 61.90
CA GLU A 417 41.13 -39.06 62.63
C GLU A 417 42.59 -39.05 63.09
N VAL A 418 43.30 -37.96 62.83
CA VAL A 418 44.72 -37.84 63.20
C VAL A 418 44.95 -36.77 64.25
N PHE A 419 43.98 -35.86 64.41
CA PHE A 419 44.04 -34.76 65.35
C PHE A 419 42.61 -34.28 65.65
N ASN A 420 42.29 -34.09 66.92
CA ASN A 420 40.98 -33.61 67.36
C ASN A 420 41.13 -32.53 68.44
N LEU A 421 40.34 -31.46 68.35
CA LEU A 421 40.09 -30.56 69.46
C LEU A 421 38.64 -30.74 69.91
N THR A 422 38.46 -31.31 71.10
CA THR A 422 37.11 -31.53 71.61
C THR A 422 36.39 -30.22 71.91
N SER A 423 35.06 -30.24 71.89
CA SER A 423 34.23 -29.12 72.32
C SER A 423 34.47 -28.70 73.78
N ALA A 424 35.07 -29.58 74.60
CA ALA A 424 35.54 -29.29 75.96
C ALA A 424 36.95 -28.65 76.01
N GLY A 425 37.63 -28.52 74.87
CA GLY A 425 38.96 -27.91 74.73
C GLY A 425 40.13 -28.88 74.92
N ALA A 426 39.91 -30.20 74.89
CA ALA A 426 40.98 -31.18 74.97
C ALA A 426 41.57 -31.45 73.59
N LEU A 427 42.89 -31.34 73.48
CA LEU A 427 43.62 -31.77 72.28
C LEU A 427 43.88 -33.28 72.34
N GLN A 428 43.49 -34.02 71.30
CA GLN A 428 43.78 -35.43 71.10
C GLN A 428 44.60 -35.61 69.81
N ILE A 429 45.59 -36.50 69.86
CA ILE A 429 46.44 -36.90 68.74
C ILE A 429 46.39 -38.41 68.72
N ASP A 430 45.88 -39.00 67.64
CA ASP A 430 45.68 -40.46 67.55
C ASP A 430 47.01 -41.21 67.31
N GLY A 431 48.04 -40.48 66.86
CA GLY A 431 49.42 -40.96 66.77
C GLY A 431 50.33 -40.46 67.90
N ASP A 432 51.64 -40.63 67.72
CA ASP A 432 52.63 -40.17 68.69
C ASP A 432 52.87 -38.66 68.59
N LEU A 433 52.91 -37.99 69.75
CA LEU A 433 53.43 -36.62 69.83
C LEU A 433 54.96 -36.64 69.80
N THR A 434 55.55 -36.22 68.68
CA THR A 434 57.00 -35.99 68.58
C THR A 434 57.32 -34.50 68.77
N ILE A 435 58.19 -34.18 69.74
CA ILE A 435 58.71 -32.83 69.95
C ILE A 435 60.13 -32.79 69.40
N SER A 436 60.33 -32.09 68.28
CA SER A 436 61.62 -32.03 67.58
C SER A 436 62.58 -30.98 68.15
N GLY A 437 62.06 -30.00 68.91
CA GLY A 437 62.86 -29.12 69.76
C GLY A 437 63.01 -29.68 71.18
N ASP A 438 63.55 -28.87 72.08
CA ASP A 438 63.83 -29.32 73.44
C ASP A 438 62.73 -28.93 74.46
N ASP A 439 61.72 -28.16 74.04
CA ASP A 439 60.77 -27.51 74.95
C ASP A 439 59.36 -28.13 74.92
N LEU A 440 58.86 -28.54 76.09
CA LEU A 440 57.46 -28.85 76.37
C LEU A 440 56.99 -27.98 77.56
N TYR A 441 56.10 -27.02 77.31
CA TYR A 441 55.60 -26.11 78.34
C TYR A 441 54.32 -26.63 78.99
N MET A 442 54.28 -26.70 80.32
CA MET A 442 53.11 -27.12 81.09
C MET A 442 52.97 -26.26 82.35
N GLY A 443 51.82 -25.60 82.53
CA GLY A 443 51.62 -24.63 83.61
C GLY A 443 51.64 -25.20 85.05
N THR A 444 51.55 -26.52 85.21
CA THR A 444 51.55 -27.22 86.50
C THR A 444 52.91 -27.83 86.87
N ASN A 445 53.88 -27.82 85.96
CA ASN A 445 55.23 -28.30 86.25
C ASN A 445 56.04 -27.18 86.93
N THR A 446 56.14 -27.23 88.26
CA THR A 446 57.04 -26.38 89.03
C THR A 446 58.50 -26.82 88.86
N ALA A 447 59.46 -25.90 89.04
CA ALA A 447 60.88 -26.23 88.98
C ALA A 447 61.27 -27.39 89.91
N GLY A 448 62.10 -28.32 89.43
CA GLY A 448 62.53 -29.51 90.19
C GLY A 448 61.61 -30.74 90.07
N MET A 449 60.54 -30.66 89.27
CA MET A 449 59.67 -31.79 88.95
C MET A 449 60.10 -32.45 87.64
N LEU A 450 60.06 -33.78 87.60
CA LEU A 450 60.20 -34.58 86.38
C LEU A 450 58.83 -35.03 85.90
N LEU A 451 58.62 -35.10 84.60
CA LEU A 451 57.41 -35.67 84.03
C LEU A 451 57.55 -37.20 84.00
N ILE A 452 56.87 -37.90 84.89
CA ILE A 452 56.99 -39.35 85.05
C ILE A 452 55.63 -40.00 84.79
N ALA A 453 55.61 -41.07 84.01
CA ALA A 453 54.42 -41.87 83.76
C ALA A 453 54.03 -42.66 85.03
N ASP A 454 52.74 -42.65 85.39
CA ASP A 454 52.19 -43.42 86.52
C ASP A 454 51.45 -44.71 86.09
N GLY A 455 51.47 -45.01 84.78
CA GLY A 455 50.75 -46.12 84.16
C GLY A 455 49.44 -45.72 83.50
N THR A 456 48.97 -44.48 83.65
CA THR A 456 47.79 -43.96 82.94
C THR A 456 47.99 -42.52 82.45
N ASN A 457 48.69 -41.68 83.20
CA ASN A 457 48.99 -40.29 82.87
C ASN A 457 50.48 -39.98 83.09
N PHE A 458 50.90 -38.82 82.61
CA PHE A 458 52.18 -38.23 82.98
C PHE A 458 51.96 -37.17 84.07
N ASN A 459 52.59 -37.34 85.22
CA ASN A 459 52.45 -36.41 86.34
C ASN A 459 53.79 -35.71 86.66
N PRO A 460 53.75 -34.43 87.05
CA PRO A 460 54.87 -33.79 87.72
C PRO A 460 55.21 -34.58 88.98
N THR A 461 56.41 -35.16 89.05
CA THR A 461 56.90 -35.89 90.22
C THR A 461 58.16 -35.23 90.76
N ALA A 462 58.16 -34.92 92.05
CA ALA A 462 59.33 -34.34 92.69
C ALA A 462 60.50 -35.32 92.64
N MET A 463 61.69 -34.82 92.33
CA MET A 463 62.91 -35.61 92.46
C MET A 463 63.07 -36.05 93.93
N SER A 464 63.26 -37.35 94.16
CA SER A 464 63.56 -37.90 95.48
C SER A 464 64.76 -38.84 95.40
N GLY A 465 65.67 -38.74 96.38
CA GLY A 465 66.93 -39.48 96.41
C GLY A 465 68.01 -38.92 95.47
N ASP A 466 69.13 -39.65 95.37
CA ASP A 466 70.22 -39.35 94.45
C ASP A 466 69.91 -39.94 93.08
N ILE A 467 69.49 -39.11 92.13
CA ILE A 467 69.24 -39.49 90.73
C ILE A 467 70.22 -38.73 89.84
N THR A 468 70.93 -39.46 88.99
CA THR A 468 71.66 -38.87 87.85
C THR A 468 70.73 -38.91 86.65
N ILE A 469 70.38 -37.74 86.10
CA ILE A 469 69.49 -37.57 84.95
C ILE A 469 70.33 -37.56 83.67
#